data_AF-Q5YJC0-F1
#
_entry.id   AF-Q5YJC0-F1
#
_cell.length_a   1.000
_cell.length_b   1.000
_cell.length_c   1.000
_cell.angle_alpha   90.00
_cell.angle_beta   90.00
_cell.angle_gamma   90.00
#
_symmetry.space_group_name_H-M   'P 1'
#
loop_
_entity.id
_entity.type
_entity.pdbx_description
1 polymer ?
#
loop_
_entity_poly.entity_id
_entity_poly.type
_entity_poly.pdbx_seq_one_letter_code
_entity_poly.pdbx_strand_id
1 'polypeptide(L)' 'GVPQGSILGPLLFSIYINDLPSVPEHCTTQCYVDDTKLLLTFNLQDQQYIVSRLNQDLFRITNWTLDNYLLLNPDK' A
#
# COMPACT_ATOMS: atom_id res chain seq x y z
N GLY A 1 -4.24 5.00 -18.30
CA GLY A 1 -4.08 3.53 -18.34
C GLY A 1 -3.15 3.15 -19.49
N VAL A 2 -2.46 2.02 -19.36
CA VAL A 2 -1.61 1.45 -20.43
C VAL A 2 -2.38 0.30 -21.09
N PRO A 3 -2.24 0.06 -22.42
CA PRO A 3 -2.91 -1.05 -23.09
C PRO A 3 -2.59 -2.40 -22.43
N GLN A 4 -3.62 -3.22 -22.20
CA GLN A 4 -3.47 -4.57 -21.66
C GLN A 4 -2.71 -5.44 -22.69
N GLY A 5 -1.78 -6.28 -22.21
CA GLY A 5 -0.89 -7.05 -23.09
C GLY A 5 0.35 -6.30 -23.58
N SER A 6 0.53 -5.03 -23.16
CA SER A 6 1.80 -4.33 -23.35
C SER A 6 2.90 -4.97 -22.51
N ILE A 7 4.04 -5.27 -23.13
CA ILE A 7 5.26 -5.75 -22.45
C ILE A 7 5.75 -4.72 -21.43
N LEU A 8 5.55 -3.43 -21.71
CA LEU A 8 5.99 -2.34 -20.85
C LEU A 8 4.98 -1.98 -19.75
N GLY A 9 3.72 -2.40 -19.88
CA GLY A 9 2.66 -2.08 -18.91
C GLY A 9 3.04 -2.43 -17.46
N PRO A 10 3.48 -3.67 -17.18
CA PRO A 10 3.90 -4.07 -15.83
C PRO A 10 5.09 -3.27 -15.31
N LEU A 11 6.10 -3.00 -16.15
CA LEU A 11 7.28 -2.23 -15.76
C LEU A 11 6.92 -0.79 -15.40
N LEU A 12 6.09 -0.14 -16.21
CA LEU A 12 5.63 1.23 -15.97
C LEU A 12 4.79 1.30 -14.69
N PHE A 13 3.96 0.29 -14.43
CA PHE A 13 3.21 0.22 -13.18
C PHE A 13 4.12 0.05 -11.97
N SER A 14 5.12 -0.84 -12.02
CA SER A 14 6.09 -1.01 -10.93
C SER A 14 6.86 0.29 -10.63
N ILE A 15 7.26 1.05 -11.65
CA ILE A 15 7.90 2.37 -11.47
C ILE A 15 6.92 3.34 -10.82
N TYR A 16 5.66 3.32 -11.26
CA TYR A 16 4.61 4.23 -10.78
C TYR A 16 4.32 4.09 -9.28
N ILE A 17 4.31 2.86 -8.77
CA ILE A 17 4.01 2.58 -7.35
C ILE A 17 5.26 2.49 -6.47
N ASN A 18 6.46 2.80 -6.99
CA ASN A 18 7.72 2.45 -6.35
C ASN A 18 7.99 3.16 -5.02
N ASP A 19 7.31 4.27 -4.74
CA ASP A 19 7.37 5.03 -3.49
C ASP A 19 6.30 4.60 -2.47
N LEU A 20 5.25 3.88 -2.88
CA LEU A 20 4.23 3.32 -1.97
C LEU A 20 4.82 2.56 -0.77
N PRO A 21 5.89 1.73 -0.92
CA PRO A 21 6.52 1.05 0.21
C PRO A 21 7.00 1.96 1.35
N SER A 22 7.25 3.23 1.06
CA SER A 22 7.73 4.22 2.04
C SER A 22 6.63 5.03 2.73
N VAL A 23 5.37 4.85 2.32
CA VAL A 23 4.22 5.62 2.82
C VAL A 23 3.82 5.23 4.25
N PRO A 24 3.74 3.94 4.62
CA PRO A 24 3.39 3.54 5.97
C PRO A 24 4.48 3.94 6.97
N GLU A 25 4.07 4.33 8.16
CA GLU A 25 4.98 4.72 9.24
C GLU A 25 5.30 3.54 10.18
N HIS A 26 4.32 2.65 10.41
CA HIS A 26 4.45 1.57 11.39
C HIS A 26 4.63 0.19 10.72
N CYS A 27 3.95 -0.03 9.59
CA CYS A 27 3.97 -1.30 8.88
C CYS A 27 5.15 -1.39 7.91
N THR A 28 5.63 -2.61 7.72
CA THR A 28 6.44 -2.93 6.52
C THR A 28 5.52 -3.33 5.38
N THR A 29 5.92 -3.03 4.16
CA THR A 29 5.14 -3.33 2.95
C THR A 29 5.76 -4.49 2.18
N GLN A 30 4.91 -5.38 1.67
CA GLN A 30 5.29 -6.35 0.64
C GLN A 30 4.41 -6.13 -0.59
N CYS A 31 5.01 -5.68 -1.69
CA CYS A 31 4.32 -5.38 -2.93
C CYS A 31 4.54 -6.48 -3.97
N TYR A 32 3.48 -6.88 -4.65
CA TYR A 32 3.50 -7.77 -5.79
C TYR A 32 2.51 -7.28 -6.85
N VAL A 33 3.02 -6.61 -7.88
CA VAL A 33 2.20 -5.95 -8.91
C VAL A 33 1.16 -5.05 -8.22
N ASP A 34 -0.14 -5.26 -8.42
CA ASP A 34 -1.23 -4.48 -7.87
C ASP A 34 -1.62 -4.87 -6.43
N ASP A 35 -1.13 -6.01 -5.93
CA ASP A 35 -1.37 -6.44 -4.55
C ASP A 35 -0.27 -5.93 -3.62
N THR A 36 -0.67 -5.14 -2.61
CA THR A 36 0.24 -4.68 -1.55
C THR A 36 -0.25 -5.16 -0.19
N LYS A 37 0.67 -5.72 0.60
CA LYS A 37 0.40 -6.20 1.96
C LYS A 37 1.09 -5.32 2.99
N LEU A 38 0.37 -4.97 4.04
CA LEU A 38 0.92 -4.34 5.23
C LEU A 38 1.17 -5.39 6.31
N LEU A 39 2.37 -5.37 6.87
CA LEU A 39 2.82 -6.29 7.91
C LEU A 39 3.25 -5.48 9.13
N LEU A 40 2.70 -5.83 10.29
CA LEU A 40 3.04 -5.19 11.55
C LEU A 40 3.35 -6.25 12.60
N THR A 41 4.57 -6.20 13.14
CA THR A 41 5.02 -7.08 14.23
C THR A 41 4.96 -6.33 15.55
N PHE A 42 4.41 -6.96 16.59
CA PHE A 42 4.22 -6.31 17.89
C PHE A 42 4.23 -7.30 19.06
N ASN A 43 4.42 -6.78 20.27
CA ASN A 43 4.28 -7.52 21.51
C ASN A 43 2.84 -7.47 22.01
N LEU A 44 2.35 -8.54 22.63
CA LEU A 44 0.97 -8.63 23.13
C LEU A 44 0.57 -7.49 24.09
N GLN A 45 1.53 -6.93 24.83
CA GLN A 45 1.29 -5.80 25.73
C GLN A 45 0.88 -4.52 25.00
N ASP A 46 1.28 -4.38 23.73
CA ASP A 46 1.01 -3.21 22.89
C ASP A 46 -0.27 -3.35 22.06
N GLN A 47 -1.00 -4.47 22.18
CA GLN A 47 -2.16 -4.80 21.34
C GLN A 47 -3.18 -3.66 21.21
N GLN A 48 -3.39 -2.90 22.29
CA GLN A 48 -4.30 -1.75 22.31
C GLN A 48 -3.91 -0.63 21.33
N TYR A 49 -2.63 -0.51 20.96
CA TYR A 49 -2.12 0.50 20.05
C TYR A 49 -1.98 0.00 18.59
N ILE A 50 -2.16 -1.30 18.35
CA ILE A 50 -1.94 -1.89 17.02
C ILE A 50 -3.03 -1.49 16.05
N VAL A 51 -4.28 -1.48 16.51
CA VAL A 51 -5.42 -1.06 15.68
C VAL A 51 -5.26 0.41 15.28
N SER A 52 -4.81 1.29 16.19
CA SER A 52 -4.62 2.70 15.85
C SER A 52 -3.46 2.91 14.88
N ARG A 53 -2.33 2.20 15.05
CA ARG A 53 -1.19 2.25 14.11
C ARG A 53 -1.56 1.75 12.72
N LEU A 54 -2.27 0.62 12.63
CA LEU A 54 -2.76 0.09 11.36
C LEU A 54 -3.71 1.06 10.67
N ASN A 55 -4.66 1.64 11.40
CA ASN A 55 -5.59 2.63 10.84
C ASN A 55 -4.87 3.91 10.38
N GLN A 56 -3.83 4.34 11.09
CA GLN A 56 -3.01 5.48 10.68
C GLN A 56 -2.29 5.20 9.35
N ASP A 57 -1.71 4.01 9.19
CA ASP A 57 -1.04 3.61 7.95
C ASP A 57 -2.03 3.43 6.80
N LEU A 58 -3.20 2.83 7.04
CA LEU A 58 -4.27 2.72 6.05
C LEU A 58 -4.74 4.10 5.58
N PHE A 59 -4.85 5.08 6.49
CA PHE A 59 -5.19 6.45 6.13
C PHE A 59 -4.09 7.11 5.28
N ARG A 60 -2.81 6.93 5.65
CA ARG A 60 -1.66 7.43 4.85
C ARG A 60 -1.67 6.85 3.43
N ILE A 61 -1.88 5.54 3.29
CA ILE A 61 -1.97 4.87 2.00
C ILE A 61 -3.17 5.38 1.20
N THR A 62 -4.33 5.52 1.84
CA THR A 62 -5.53 6.05 1.17
C THR A 62 -5.26 7.43 0.59
N ASN A 63 -4.64 8.33 1.34
CA ASN A 63 -4.27 9.65 0.83
C ASN A 63 -3.26 9.56 -0.31
N TRP A 64 -2.21 8.73 -0.18
CA TRP A 64 -1.24 8.53 -1.26
C TRP A 64 -1.92 8.00 -2.53
N THR A 65 -2.88 7.07 -2.41
CA THR A 65 -3.63 6.58 -3.59
C THR A 65 -4.46 7.68 -4.24
N LEU A 66 -5.07 8.57 -3.45
CA LEU A 66 -5.83 9.71 -3.97
C LEU A 66 -4.92 10.70 -4.69
N ASP A 67 -3.77 11.02 -4.10
CA ASP A 67 -2.76 11.91 -4.68
C ASP A 67 -2.16 11.35 -5.98
N ASN A 68 -2.10 10.02 -6.07
CA ASN A 68 -1.67 9.27 -7.26
C ASN A 68 -2.85 8.80 -8.12
N TYR A 69 -4.05 9.35 -7.99
CA TYR A 69 -5.19 9.02 -8.87
C TYR A 69 -5.48 7.51 -9.02
N LEU A 70 -5.16 6.73 -8.00
CA LEU A 70 -5.44 5.30 -7.89
C LEU A 70 -6.72 5.09 -7.08
N LEU A 71 -7.53 4.14 -7.51
CA LEU A 71 -8.75 3.74 -6.79
C LEU A 71 -8.41 2.55 -5.90
N LEU A 72 -8.54 2.74 -4.60
CA LEU A 72 -8.48 1.65 -3.64
C LEU A 72 -9.76 0.80 -3.79
N ASN A 73 -9.63 -0.52 -3.75
CA ASN A 73 -10.77 -1.42 -3.72
C ASN A 73 -11.16 -1.70 -2.25
N PRO A 74 -12.28 -1.16 -1.74
CA PRO A 74 -12.68 -1.35 -0.35
C PRO A 74 -13.25 -2.74 -0.06
N ASP A 75 -13.63 -3.49 -1.10
CA ASP A 75 -14.23 -4.83 -0.99
C ASP A 75 -13.17 -5.95 -0.96
N LYS A 76 -11.90 -5.60 -1.17
CA LYS A 76 -10.74 -6.48 -1.06
C LYS A 76 -9.92 -6.13 0.17
#